data_AF-A0A743SPH1-F1
#
_entry.id   AF-A0A743SPH1-F1
#
_cell.length_a   1.000
_cell.length_b   1.000
_cell.length_c   1.000
_cell.angle_alpha   90.00
_cell.angle_beta   90.00
_cell.angle_gamma   90.00
#
_symmetry.space_group_name_H-M   'P 1'
#
loop_
_entity.id
_entity.type
_entity.pdbx_description
1 polymer ?
#
loop_
_entity_poly.entity_id
_entity_poly.type
_entity_poly.pdbx_seq_one_letter_code
_entity_poly.pdbx_strand_id
1 'polypeptide(L)'
;MIDLGYAATLEPKEAIAYFRAKGQHIGWNWYETAVDVHARSFTVAKAARVDVLTTIQDEVNRAISQGVSQQEFIDTLAPRLKKLGWWGKQIVVDSAGNAETVQLGSPRRLALIYNVNTRVAYNVGRYAQLMNSTDTHPFWQYVAVMDSRTRPSHAALNGLVFRYDDPFWKTHYPPNGWNCRCRVRALSQARMGALGLKATQGDKYLTTKKVQAAVNKATGEIIDMDVTTFADGARVMTPDVGWSYNPGSAAFGLDQTLIRKLIEVKSPQLREMVVKEMNNSPERQLAFRIWAKNIMESRRGGNDIRTLGFMSESVAAAVEQRTGEPPARLLAMSGKNVLHADSDKHHQDDIALHPDDLALLPSLLAHPEAVLWDKVHRNLMYIVETKDGTAKIAVNAPYGIKRQPDKLDVVINAYRVSKHTLEDGIRGNKFELLEGKL
;
A
#
# COMPACT_ATOMS: atom_id res chain seq x y z
N MET A 1 -28.61 -6.84 17.75
CA MET A 1 -28.14 -7.80 16.71
C MET A 1 -27.48 -6.94 15.63
N ILE A 2 -26.19 -7.14 15.33
CA ILE A 2 -25.48 -6.30 14.35
C ILE A 2 -26.01 -6.67 12.97
N ASP A 3 -26.67 -5.72 12.30
CA ASP A 3 -27.13 -5.88 10.93
C ASP A 3 -25.92 -5.96 9.99
N LEU A 4 -25.61 -7.18 9.56
CA LEU A 4 -24.49 -7.47 8.66
C LEU A 4 -24.69 -6.85 7.26
N GLY A 5 -25.92 -6.48 6.89
CA GLY A 5 -26.22 -5.71 5.69
C GLY A 5 -25.75 -4.27 5.79
N TYR A 6 -25.99 -3.61 6.93
CA TYR A 6 -25.49 -2.25 7.20
C TYR A 6 -23.96 -2.21 7.38
N ALA A 7 -23.37 -3.25 7.98
CA ALA A 7 -21.91 -3.36 8.06
C ALA A 7 -21.23 -3.55 6.69
N ALA A 8 -21.96 -4.06 5.68
CA ALA A 8 -21.49 -4.16 4.30
C ALA A 8 -21.64 -2.83 3.51
N THR A 9 -22.46 -1.89 4.00
CA THR A 9 -22.60 -0.54 3.40
C THR A 9 -21.60 0.47 3.96
N LEU A 10 -20.86 0.13 5.03
CA LEU A 10 -19.81 0.99 5.58
C LEU A 10 -18.48 0.76 4.85
N GLU A 11 -17.97 1.83 4.25
CA GLU A 11 -16.73 1.82 3.47
C GLU A 11 -15.48 1.61 4.34
N PRO A 12 -14.62 0.60 4.05
CA PRO A 12 -13.27 0.58 4.57
C PRO A 12 -12.47 1.66 3.81
N LYS A 13 -12.17 2.80 4.46
CA LYS A 13 -11.45 3.92 3.85
C LYS A 13 -10.15 3.50 3.17
N GLU A 14 -9.49 2.48 3.69
CA GLU A 14 -8.24 1.92 3.17
C GLU A 14 -8.43 1.04 1.93
N ALA A 15 -9.62 0.44 1.75
CA ALA A 15 -9.98 -0.25 0.51
C ALA A 15 -10.11 0.74 -0.65
N ILE A 16 -10.73 1.89 -0.40
CA ILE A 16 -10.87 2.99 -1.37
C ILE A 16 -9.49 3.58 -1.71
N ALA A 17 -8.66 3.80 -0.69
CA ALA A 17 -7.27 4.25 -0.83
C ALA A 17 -6.47 3.38 -1.78
N TYR A 18 -6.53 2.07 -1.58
CA TYR A 18 -5.79 1.09 -2.38
C TYR A 18 -6.18 1.15 -3.85
N PHE A 19 -7.46 1.29 -4.16
CA PHE A 19 -7.93 1.35 -5.55
C PHE A 19 -7.70 2.71 -6.23
N ARG A 20 -7.78 3.82 -5.48
CA ARG A 20 -7.36 5.15 -5.96
C ARG A 20 -5.86 5.18 -6.30
N ALA A 21 -5.03 4.54 -5.48
CA ALA A 21 -3.58 4.48 -5.67
C ALA A 21 -3.13 3.53 -6.81
N LYS A 22 -4.00 2.68 -7.35
CA LYS A 22 -3.65 1.83 -8.49
C LYS A 22 -3.54 2.67 -9.76
N GLY A 23 -2.31 2.83 -10.24
CA GLY A 23 -2.06 3.37 -11.58
C GLY A 23 -2.57 2.44 -12.69
N GLN A 24 -2.75 2.96 -13.90
CA GLN A 24 -3.11 2.15 -15.06
C GLN A 24 -1.88 1.44 -15.63
N HIS A 25 -2.02 0.17 -15.98
CA HIS A 25 -1.00 -0.55 -16.76
C HIS A 25 -1.68 -1.28 -17.91
N ILE A 26 -1.14 -1.12 -19.11
CA ILE A 26 -1.63 -1.79 -20.31
C ILE A 26 -0.89 -3.11 -20.42
N GLY A 27 -1.60 -4.23 -20.25
CA GLY A 27 -1.07 -5.58 -20.44
C GLY A 27 -2.03 -6.38 -21.31
N TRP A 28 -1.51 -7.11 -22.30
CA TRP A 28 -2.31 -7.96 -23.18
C TRP A 28 -2.80 -9.20 -22.43
N ASN A 29 -1.96 -9.75 -21.55
CA ASN A 29 -2.30 -10.86 -20.67
C ASN A 29 -2.10 -10.51 -19.18
N TRP A 30 -2.82 -11.21 -18.30
CA TRP A 30 -2.72 -11.02 -16.83
C TRP A 30 -1.38 -11.47 -16.22
N TYR A 31 -0.47 -12.06 -17.00
CA TYR A 31 0.81 -12.55 -16.51
C TYR A 31 1.99 -11.72 -17.02
N GLU A 32 1.76 -10.82 -17.98
CA GLU A 32 2.78 -9.88 -18.53
C GLU A 32 3.16 -8.78 -17.55
N THR A 33 2.56 -8.82 -16.37
CA THR A 33 2.69 -7.86 -15.30
C THR A 33 3.13 -8.71 -14.10
N ALA A 34 4.29 -8.42 -13.50
CA ALA A 34 4.76 -9.18 -12.33
C ALA A 34 3.70 -9.15 -11.22
N VAL A 35 3.65 -10.15 -10.31
CA VAL A 35 2.67 -10.22 -9.20
C VAL A 35 2.59 -8.91 -8.43
N ASP A 36 3.76 -8.34 -8.17
CA ASP A 36 4.01 -7.00 -7.66
C ASP A 36 3.32 -5.89 -8.44
N VAL A 37 3.39 -5.92 -9.77
CA VAL A 37 2.76 -4.95 -10.67
C VAL A 37 1.24 -5.20 -10.74
N HIS A 38 0.74 -6.43 -10.62
CA HIS A 38 -0.70 -6.72 -10.53
C HIS A 38 -1.32 -6.20 -9.23
N ALA A 39 -0.58 -6.31 -8.14
CA ALA A 39 -0.96 -5.72 -6.86
C ALA A 39 -0.97 -4.17 -6.93
N ARG A 40 -0.19 -3.55 -7.83
CA ARG A 40 0.08 -2.10 -7.93
C ARG A 40 -0.62 -1.38 -9.09
N SER A 41 -1.08 -2.10 -10.11
CA SER A 41 -1.67 -1.54 -11.32
C SER A 41 -3.03 -2.18 -11.63
N PHE A 42 -3.97 -1.36 -12.11
CA PHE A 42 -5.22 -1.87 -12.66
C PHE A 42 -4.97 -2.42 -14.06
N THR A 43 -5.11 -3.73 -14.22
CA THR A 43 -4.96 -4.42 -15.51
C THR A 43 -6.21 -5.23 -15.81
N VAL A 44 -6.64 -5.18 -17.07
CA VAL A 44 -7.68 -6.05 -17.61
C VAL A 44 -7.09 -6.70 -18.86
N ALA A 45 -6.97 -8.02 -18.85
CA ALA A 45 -6.41 -8.75 -19.99
C ALA A 45 -7.09 -8.32 -21.31
N LYS A 46 -6.35 -8.14 -22.39
CA LYS A 46 -6.89 -7.77 -23.71
C LYS A 46 -7.67 -6.43 -23.72
N ALA A 47 -7.48 -5.56 -22.74
CA ALA A 47 -7.90 -4.16 -22.80
C ALA A 47 -6.69 -3.30 -23.18
N ALA A 48 -6.34 -3.31 -24.46
CA ALA A 48 -5.16 -2.60 -24.97
C ALA A 48 -5.35 -1.08 -25.08
N ARG A 49 -6.61 -0.59 -24.99
CA ARG A 49 -6.92 0.83 -25.10
C ARG A 49 -7.09 1.46 -23.72
N VAL A 50 -6.47 2.63 -23.54
CA VAL A 50 -6.52 3.43 -22.31
C VAL A 50 -7.96 3.79 -21.92
N ASP A 51 -8.82 4.08 -22.89
CA ASP A 51 -10.22 4.44 -22.65
C ASP A 51 -11.05 3.27 -22.08
N VAL A 52 -10.83 2.05 -22.55
CA VAL A 52 -11.43 0.82 -22.00
C VAL A 52 -10.93 0.59 -20.58
N LEU A 53 -9.62 0.66 -20.35
CA LEU A 53 -9.04 0.47 -19.02
C LEU A 53 -9.56 1.51 -18.02
N THR A 54 -9.55 2.79 -18.41
CA THR A 54 -10.08 3.91 -17.61
C THR A 54 -11.56 3.69 -17.29
N THR A 55 -12.37 3.33 -18.29
CA THR A 55 -13.80 3.09 -18.10
C THR A 55 -14.09 1.96 -17.11
N ILE A 56 -13.32 0.87 -17.15
CA ILE A 56 -13.48 -0.23 -16.19
C ILE A 56 -12.97 0.20 -14.81
N GLN A 57 -11.82 0.88 -14.75
CA GLN A 57 -11.24 1.36 -13.49
C GLN A 57 -12.18 2.31 -12.76
N ASP A 58 -12.75 3.29 -13.47
CA ASP A 58 -13.71 4.25 -12.90
C ASP A 58 -14.92 3.55 -12.30
N GLU A 59 -15.47 2.56 -12.99
CA GLU A 59 -16.62 1.82 -12.47
C GLU A 59 -16.24 0.90 -11.30
N VAL A 60 -15.02 0.32 -11.29
CA VAL A 60 -14.52 -0.44 -10.14
C VAL A 60 -14.34 0.47 -8.93
N ASN A 61 -13.79 1.67 -9.13
CA ASN A 61 -13.66 2.68 -8.09
C ASN A 61 -15.03 3.07 -7.55
N ARG A 62 -15.99 3.36 -8.43
CA ARG A 62 -17.38 3.65 -8.04
C ARG A 62 -17.99 2.51 -7.26
N ALA A 63 -17.79 1.26 -7.71
CA ALA A 63 -18.34 0.11 -7.03
C ALA A 63 -17.83 -0.08 -5.61
N ILE A 64 -16.55 0.23 -5.38
CA ILE A 64 -15.93 0.15 -4.07
C ILE A 64 -16.32 1.36 -3.20
N SER A 65 -16.38 2.56 -3.78
CA SER A 65 -16.64 3.81 -3.04
C SER A 65 -18.11 4.19 -2.92
N GLN A 66 -19.05 3.42 -3.47
CA GLN A 66 -20.49 3.68 -3.34
C GLN A 66 -21.28 2.41 -2.98
N GLY A 67 -20.61 1.27 -2.81
CA GLY A 67 -21.28 0.00 -2.50
C GLY A 67 -22.18 -0.51 -3.63
N VAL A 68 -21.83 -0.24 -4.89
CA VAL A 68 -22.61 -0.64 -6.07
C VAL A 68 -22.75 -2.16 -6.14
N SER A 69 -23.94 -2.66 -6.47
CA SER A 69 -24.16 -4.10 -6.62
C SER A 69 -23.47 -4.66 -7.88
N GLN A 70 -23.19 -5.97 -7.89
CA GLN A 70 -22.63 -6.62 -9.09
C GLN A 70 -23.50 -6.42 -10.33
N GLN A 71 -24.83 -6.49 -10.17
CA GLN A 71 -25.75 -6.35 -11.29
C GLN A 71 -25.72 -4.94 -11.86
N GLU A 72 -25.78 -3.92 -10.99
CA GLU A 72 -25.68 -2.52 -11.41
C GLU A 72 -24.33 -2.18 -12.06
N PHE A 73 -23.23 -2.74 -11.53
CA PHE A 73 -21.89 -2.63 -12.15
C PHE A 73 -21.90 -3.15 -13.59
N ILE A 74 -22.52 -4.32 -13.83
CA ILE A 74 -22.62 -4.92 -15.16
C ILE A 74 -23.51 -4.06 -16.07
N ASP A 75 -24.67 -3.63 -15.58
CA ASP A 75 -25.66 -2.88 -16.36
C ASP A 75 -25.16 -1.49 -16.76
N THR A 76 -24.33 -0.88 -15.91
CA THR A 76 -23.68 0.41 -16.18
C THR A 76 -22.53 0.26 -17.17
N LEU A 77 -21.69 -0.74 -16.97
CA LEU A 77 -20.42 -0.86 -17.68
C LEU A 77 -20.56 -1.53 -19.05
N ALA A 78 -21.47 -2.50 -19.19
CA ALA A 78 -21.69 -3.22 -20.45
C ALA A 78 -22.00 -2.29 -21.66
N PRO A 79 -22.95 -1.33 -21.58
CA PRO A 79 -23.22 -0.44 -22.73
C PRO A 79 -22.04 0.48 -23.05
N ARG A 80 -21.31 0.97 -22.03
CA ARG A 80 -20.11 1.80 -22.22
C ARG A 80 -19.02 1.04 -22.97
N LEU A 81 -18.75 -0.20 -22.55
CA LEU A 81 -17.74 -1.04 -23.20
C LEU A 81 -18.14 -1.50 -24.60
N LYS A 82 -19.44 -1.74 -24.85
CA LYS A 82 -19.95 -1.97 -26.21
C LYS A 82 -19.67 -0.78 -27.12
N LYS A 83 -19.93 0.45 -26.66
CA LYS A 83 -19.65 1.69 -27.42
C LYS A 83 -18.16 1.87 -27.72
N LEU A 84 -17.29 1.44 -26.80
CA LEU A 84 -15.83 1.44 -26.99
C LEU A 84 -15.32 0.27 -27.86
N GLY A 85 -16.20 -0.59 -28.37
CA GLY A 85 -15.83 -1.73 -29.20
C GLY A 85 -15.24 -2.91 -28.43
N TRP A 86 -15.28 -2.90 -27.09
CA TRP A 86 -14.74 -3.95 -26.23
C TRP A 86 -15.83 -4.91 -25.73
N TRP A 87 -16.44 -5.68 -26.63
CA TRP A 87 -17.53 -6.60 -26.25
C TRP A 87 -17.59 -7.85 -27.14
N GLY A 88 -18.01 -8.96 -26.56
CA GLY A 88 -18.24 -10.21 -27.29
C GLY A 88 -16.95 -10.90 -27.71
N LYS A 89 -17.07 -11.80 -28.70
CA LYS A 89 -15.94 -12.45 -29.35
C LYS A 89 -15.49 -11.57 -30.51
N GLN A 90 -14.18 -11.33 -30.62
CA GLN A 90 -13.58 -10.64 -31.75
C GLN A 90 -12.40 -11.42 -32.27
N ILE A 91 -12.11 -11.25 -33.56
CA ILE A 91 -10.88 -11.77 -34.15
C ILE A 91 -9.82 -10.70 -33.99
N VAL A 92 -8.74 -11.03 -33.30
CA VAL A 92 -7.56 -10.18 -33.20
C VAL A 92 -6.45 -10.83 -34.01
N VAL A 93 -5.79 -10.02 -34.83
CA VAL A 93 -4.61 -10.43 -35.58
C VAL A 93 -3.38 -9.95 -34.82
N ASP A 94 -2.46 -10.86 -34.53
CA ASP A 94 -1.20 -10.52 -33.88
C ASP A 94 -0.20 -9.86 -34.87
N SER A 95 0.93 -9.40 -34.36
CA SER A 95 1.99 -8.77 -35.16
C SER A 95 2.65 -9.73 -36.17
N ALA A 96 2.42 -11.03 -36.06
CA ALA A 96 2.90 -12.07 -36.97
C ALA A 96 1.83 -12.47 -38.02
N GLY A 97 0.66 -11.83 -38.02
CA GLY A 97 -0.42 -12.09 -38.97
C GLY A 97 -1.36 -13.25 -38.59
N ASN A 98 -1.22 -13.84 -37.39
CA ASN A 98 -2.10 -14.91 -36.94
C ASN A 98 -3.40 -14.34 -36.37
N ALA A 99 -4.54 -14.86 -36.81
CA ALA A 99 -5.86 -14.48 -36.31
C ALA A 99 -6.30 -15.39 -35.15
N GLU A 100 -6.49 -14.82 -33.96
CA GLU A 100 -7.07 -15.51 -32.79
C GLU A 100 -8.47 -14.95 -32.48
N THR A 101 -9.44 -15.84 -32.27
CA THR A 101 -10.74 -15.42 -31.69
C THR A 101 -10.58 -15.20 -30.18
N VAL A 102 -10.74 -13.97 -29.72
CA VAL A 102 -10.63 -13.58 -28.33
C VAL A 102 -11.99 -13.17 -27.75
N GLN A 103 -12.25 -13.55 -26.50
CA GLN A 103 -13.38 -13.03 -25.74
C GLN A 103 -12.98 -11.70 -25.05
N LEU A 104 -13.61 -10.59 -25.46
CA LEU A 104 -13.46 -9.27 -24.82
C LEU A 104 -14.44 -9.15 -23.64
N GLY A 105 -15.28 -8.12 -23.61
CA GLY A 105 -16.33 -7.95 -22.61
C GLY A 105 -17.44 -9.00 -22.68
N SER A 106 -17.94 -9.42 -21.52
CA SER A 106 -19.17 -10.19 -21.37
C SER A 106 -19.72 -10.00 -19.95
N PRO A 107 -21.02 -10.26 -19.68
CA PRO A 107 -21.58 -10.12 -18.34
C PRO A 107 -20.83 -10.99 -17.31
N ARG A 108 -20.49 -12.24 -17.67
CA ARG A 108 -19.68 -13.14 -16.83
C ARG A 108 -18.31 -12.56 -16.50
N ARG A 109 -17.66 -11.95 -17.49
CA ARG A 109 -16.34 -11.34 -17.30
C ARG A 109 -16.42 -10.10 -16.42
N LEU A 110 -17.43 -9.26 -16.60
CA LEU A 110 -17.67 -8.11 -15.75
C LEU A 110 -17.99 -8.53 -14.31
N ALA A 111 -18.78 -9.60 -14.12
CA ALA A 111 -19.01 -10.19 -12.80
C ALA A 111 -17.71 -10.66 -12.13
N LEU A 112 -16.79 -11.27 -12.88
CA LEU A 112 -15.48 -11.67 -12.37
C LEU A 112 -14.64 -10.45 -11.98
N ILE A 113 -14.56 -9.41 -12.84
CA ILE A 113 -13.84 -8.17 -12.56
C ILE A 113 -14.37 -7.53 -11.27
N TYR A 114 -15.69 -7.39 -11.15
CA TYR A 114 -16.34 -6.89 -9.94
C TYR A 114 -15.95 -7.71 -8.71
N ASN A 115 -16.17 -9.04 -8.76
CA ASN A 115 -15.95 -9.94 -7.63
C ASN A 115 -14.51 -9.95 -7.15
N VAL A 116 -13.55 -9.93 -8.07
CA VAL A 116 -12.12 -9.97 -7.74
C VAL A 116 -11.70 -8.66 -7.10
N ASN A 117 -12.01 -7.52 -7.76
CA ASN A 117 -11.55 -6.22 -7.28
C ASN A 117 -12.18 -5.84 -5.95
N THR A 118 -13.51 -6.00 -5.79
CA THR A 118 -14.21 -5.70 -4.52
C THR A 118 -13.70 -6.55 -3.35
N ARG A 119 -13.35 -7.83 -3.59
CA ARG A 119 -12.83 -8.70 -2.52
C ARG A 119 -11.38 -8.43 -2.16
N VAL A 120 -10.55 -8.05 -3.14
CA VAL A 120 -9.21 -7.53 -2.84
C VAL A 120 -9.35 -6.27 -1.98
N ALA A 121 -10.22 -5.33 -2.37
CA ALA A 121 -10.45 -4.07 -1.64
C ALA A 121 -10.83 -4.35 -0.19
N TYR A 122 -11.84 -5.19 0.00
CA TYR A 122 -12.32 -5.55 1.33
C TYR A 122 -11.23 -6.19 2.19
N ASN A 123 -10.44 -7.13 1.64
CA ASN A 123 -9.36 -7.77 2.39
C ASN A 123 -8.18 -6.82 2.67
N VAL A 124 -7.91 -5.85 1.81
CA VAL A 124 -6.94 -4.77 2.08
C VAL A 124 -7.39 -3.91 3.26
N GLY A 125 -8.63 -3.42 3.22
CA GLY A 125 -9.17 -2.62 4.34
C GLY A 125 -9.19 -3.41 5.65
N ARG A 126 -9.57 -4.68 5.57
CA ARG A 126 -9.53 -5.60 6.70
C ARG A 126 -8.12 -5.78 7.23
N TYR A 127 -7.11 -5.98 6.39
CA TYR A 127 -5.71 -6.09 6.81
C TYR A 127 -5.27 -4.86 7.60
N ALA A 128 -5.63 -3.65 7.16
CA ALA A 128 -5.36 -2.41 7.89
C ALA A 128 -5.93 -2.44 9.31
N GLN A 129 -7.21 -2.81 9.42
CA GLN A 129 -7.89 -2.94 10.72
C GLN A 129 -7.23 -4.00 11.60
N LEU A 130 -6.86 -5.15 11.04
CA LEU A 130 -6.19 -6.21 11.79
C LEU A 130 -4.82 -5.74 12.30
N MET A 131 -4.02 -5.08 11.45
CA MET A 131 -2.72 -4.53 11.80
C MET A 131 -2.81 -3.46 12.89
N ASN A 132 -3.85 -2.63 12.89
CA ASN A 132 -4.09 -1.64 13.94
C ASN A 132 -4.54 -2.24 15.28
N SER A 133 -4.79 -3.55 15.33
CA SER A 133 -5.28 -4.25 16.53
C SER A 133 -4.30 -5.29 17.08
N THR A 134 -3.09 -5.41 16.52
CA THR A 134 -2.14 -6.49 16.85
C THR A 134 -1.73 -6.50 18.32
N ASP A 135 -1.67 -5.36 19.00
CA ASP A 135 -1.36 -5.28 20.43
C ASP A 135 -2.37 -6.01 21.33
N THR A 136 -3.64 -6.05 20.91
CA THR A 136 -4.74 -6.64 21.68
C THR A 136 -5.24 -7.95 21.06
N HIS A 137 -5.09 -8.09 19.75
CA HIS A 137 -5.52 -9.24 18.94
C HIS A 137 -4.39 -9.74 18.03
N PRO A 138 -3.24 -10.19 18.60
CA PRO A 138 -2.06 -10.56 17.82
C PRO A 138 -2.21 -11.86 17.02
N PHE A 139 -3.31 -12.60 17.20
CA PHE A 139 -3.52 -13.88 16.55
C PHE A 139 -4.58 -13.78 15.48
N TRP A 140 -4.25 -14.22 14.28
CA TRP A 140 -5.10 -14.14 13.12
C TRP A 140 -5.56 -15.54 12.73
N GLN A 141 -6.86 -15.68 12.52
CA GLN A 141 -7.49 -16.91 12.11
C GLN A 141 -7.90 -16.83 10.64
N TYR A 142 -7.54 -17.85 9.87
CA TYR A 142 -8.02 -18.02 8.50
C TYR A 142 -9.48 -18.51 8.52
N VAL A 143 -10.35 -17.82 7.79
CA VAL A 143 -11.79 -18.12 7.74
C VAL A 143 -12.20 -18.34 6.29
N ALA A 144 -12.50 -19.59 5.95
CA ALA A 144 -13.13 -19.93 4.68
C ALA A 144 -14.66 -19.87 4.82
N VAL A 145 -15.38 -19.73 3.71
CA VAL A 145 -16.86 -19.67 3.71
C VAL A 145 -17.48 -21.03 4.04
N MET A 146 -16.78 -22.13 3.74
CA MET A 146 -17.21 -23.51 3.99
C MET A 146 -18.53 -23.90 3.30
N ASP A 147 -18.83 -23.30 2.15
CA ASP A 147 -19.91 -23.73 1.25
C ASP A 147 -19.38 -24.66 0.14
N SER A 148 -20.29 -25.24 -0.67
CA SER A 148 -19.95 -26.14 -1.79
C SER A 148 -19.05 -25.51 -2.87
N ARG A 149 -18.91 -24.18 -2.87
CA ARG A 149 -18.05 -23.42 -3.80
C ARG A 149 -16.69 -23.11 -3.20
N THR A 150 -16.43 -23.51 -1.96
CA THR A 150 -15.12 -23.36 -1.32
C THR A 150 -14.22 -24.50 -1.78
N ARG A 151 -13.08 -24.16 -2.41
CA ARG A 151 -12.11 -25.16 -2.85
C ARG A 151 -11.58 -25.95 -1.65
N PRO A 152 -11.39 -27.29 -1.75
CA PRO A 152 -10.90 -28.11 -0.64
C PRO A 152 -9.59 -27.59 -0.02
N SER A 153 -8.65 -27.12 -0.85
CA SER A 153 -7.37 -26.55 -0.38
C SER A 153 -7.56 -25.29 0.48
N HIS A 154 -8.55 -24.44 0.18
CA HIS A 154 -8.88 -23.27 1.00
C HIS A 154 -9.64 -23.68 2.26
N ALA A 155 -10.54 -24.66 2.17
CA ALA A 155 -11.25 -25.21 3.33
C ALA A 155 -10.28 -25.86 4.33
N ALA A 156 -9.18 -26.45 3.86
CA ALA A 156 -8.15 -27.04 4.71
C ALA A 156 -7.49 -26.01 5.64
N LEU A 157 -7.40 -24.74 5.23
CA LEU A 157 -6.87 -23.66 6.07
C LEU A 157 -7.89 -23.15 7.09
N ASN A 158 -9.17 -23.47 6.94
CA ASN A 158 -10.22 -22.91 7.80
C ASN A 158 -9.97 -23.26 9.28
N GLY A 159 -9.98 -22.22 10.10
CA GLY A 159 -9.79 -22.37 11.55
C GLY A 159 -8.34 -22.33 12.00
N LEU A 160 -7.36 -22.47 11.09
CA LEU A 160 -5.95 -22.30 11.44
C LEU A 160 -5.69 -20.88 11.95
N VAL A 161 -4.88 -20.80 12.99
CA VAL A 161 -4.51 -19.55 13.65
C VAL A 161 -3.01 -19.38 13.56
N PHE A 162 -2.55 -18.21 13.15
CA PHE A 162 -1.14 -17.85 13.14
C PHE A 162 -0.98 -16.50 13.84
N ARG A 163 0.19 -16.20 14.39
CA ARG A 163 0.46 -14.84 14.86
C ARG A 163 0.48 -13.89 13.65
N TYR A 164 0.13 -12.61 13.84
CA TYR A 164 0.00 -11.64 12.76
C TYR A 164 1.26 -11.47 11.89
N ASP A 165 2.44 -11.69 12.48
CA ASP A 165 3.76 -11.56 11.86
C ASP A 165 4.34 -12.89 11.35
N ASP A 166 3.57 -13.99 11.43
CA ASP A 166 3.98 -15.29 10.91
C ASP A 166 4.19 -15.22 9.38
N PRO A 167 5.28 -15.80 8.84
CA PRO A 167 5.58 -15.77 7.40
C PRO A 167 4.47 -16.35 6.52
N PHE A 168 3.58 -17.20 7.06
CA PHE A 168 2.39 -17.68 6.36
C PHE A 168 1.56 -16.54 5.75
N TRP A 169 1.40 -15.44 6.49
CA TRP A 169 0.62 -14.30 6.02
C TRP A 169 1.26 -13.54 4.88
N LYS A 170 2.54 -13.75 4.55
CA LYS A 170 3.18 -13.10 3.40
C LYS A 170 2.65 -13.62 2.07
N THR A 171 2.16 -14.86 2.02
CA THR A 171 1.78 -15.55 0.78
C THR A 171 0.39 -16.15 0.81
N HIS A 172 -0.21 -16.35 1.99
CA HIS A 172 -1.51 -16.99 2.16
C HIS A 172 -2.57 -16.06 2.75
N TYR A 173 -2.35 -14.73 2.78
CA TYR A 173 -3.38 -13.78 3.17
C TYR A 173 -4.40 -13.59 2.02
N PRO A 174 -5.70 -13.87 2.24
CA PRO A 174 -6.71 -13.81 1.19
C PRO A 174 -6.81 -12.45 0.46
N PRO A 175 -7.26 -12.46 -0.81
CA PRO A 175 -7.58 -13.65 -1.62
C PRO A 175 -6.34 -14.44 -2.12
N ASN A 176 -6.40 -15.77 -2.00
CA ASN A 176 -5.35 -16.70 -2.47
C ASN A 176 -5.66 -17.31 -3.84
N GLY A 177 -6.54 -16.68 -4.63
CA GLY A 177 -6.97 -17.21 -5.91
C GLY A 177 -8.18 -16.53 -6.51
N TRP A 178 -8.46 -16.84 -7.78
CA TRP A 178 -9.59 -16.27 -8.52
C TRP A 178 -10.91 -16.63 -7.84
N ASN A 179 -11.75 -15.61 -7.63
CA ASN A 179 -13.05 -15.75 -6.96
C ASN A 179 -12.97 -16.28 -5.51
N CYS A 180 -11.80 -16.22 -4.87
CA CYS A 180 -11.64 -16.55 -3.45
C CYS A 180 -12.52 -15.64 -2.58
N ARG A 181 -13.16 -16.21 -1.55
CA ARG A 181 -14.05 -15.52 -0.60
C ARG A 181 -13.59 -15.67 0.86
N CYS A 182 -12.38 -16.20 1.05
CA CYS A 182 -11.80 -16.35 2.38
C CYS A 182 -11.46 -14.97 2.97
N ARG A 183 -11.40 -14.90 4.30
CA ARG A 183 -11.08 -13.70 5.06
C ARG A 183 -10.24 -14.07 6.29
N VAL A 184 -9.71 -13.06 6.97
CA VAL A 184 -8.93 -13.25 8.21
C VAL A 184 -9.63 -12.60 9.40
N ARG A 185 -9.65 -13.21 10.56
CA ARG A 185 -10.22 -12.62 11.79
C ARG A 185 -9.14 -12.54 12.86
N ALA A 186 -8.95 -11.36 13.46
CA ALA A 186 -8.07 -11.23 14.62
C ALA A 186 -8.74 -11.73 15.91
N LEU A 187 -7.93 -12.30 16.79
CA LEU A 187 -8.30 -12.94 18.05
C LEU A 187 -7.34 -12.47 19.14
N SER A 188 -7.89 -12.16 20.32
CA SER A 188 -7.11 -11.99 21.54
C SER A 188 -6.69 -13.34 22.12
N GLN A 189 -5.70 -13.35 23.00
CA GLN A 189 -5.28 -14.55 23.73
C GLN A 189 -6.45 -15.19 24.50
N ALA A 190 -7.26 -14.37 25.18
CA ALA A 190 -8.42 -14.84 25.92
C ALA A 190 -9.45 -15.51 25.00
N ARG A 191 -9.70 -14.93 23.81
CA ARG A 191 -10.63 -15.51 22.84
C ARG A 191 -10.10 -16.81 22.24
N MET A 192 -8.80 -16.93 21.99
CA MET A 192 -8.18 -18.19 21.58
C MET A 192 -8.38 -19.28 22.63
N GLY A 193 -8.09 -18.96 23.90
CA GLY A 193 -8.29 -19.88 25.03
C GLY A 193 -9.74 -20.34 25.14
N ALA A 194 -10.70 -19.41 25.08
CA ALA A 194 -12.13 -19.73 25.12
C ALA A 194 -12.62 -20.60 23.96
N LEU A 195 -11.96 -20.51 22.79
CA LEU A 195 -12.28 -21.33 21.61
C LEU A 195 -11.46 -22.62 21.53
N GLY A 196 -10.57 -22.88 22.49
CA GLY A 196 -9.66 -24.03 22.45
C GLY A 196 -8.67 -24.01 21.28
N LEU A 197 -8.40 -22.83 20.71
CA LEU A 197 -7.52 -22.67 19.55
C LEU A 197 -6.07 -22.52 19.99
N LYS A 198 -5.14 -23.01 19.16
CA LYS A 198 -3.69 -22.83 19.34
C LYS A 198 -3.09 -22.22 18.08
N ALA A 199 -2.04 -21.42 18.27
CA ALA A 199 -1.30 -20.85 17.15
C ALA A 199 -0.46 -21.95 16.48
N THR A 200 -0.55 -22.02 15.17
CA THR A 200 0.32 -22.77 14.28
C THR A 200 1.58 -21.95 13.99
N GLN A 201 2.68 -22.62 13.65
CA GLN A 201 3.91 -21.99 13.17
C GLN A 201 4.04 -22.24 11.68
N GLY A 202 4.00 -21.21 10.85
CA GLY A 202 4.05 -21.36 9.40
C GLY A 202 5.46 -21.56 8.85
N ASP A 203 6.48 -21.03 9.54
CA ASP A 203 7.88 -21.01 9.12
C ASP A 203 8.45 -22.36 8.65
N LYS A 204 8.08 -23.46 9.31
CA LYS A 204 8.56 -24.82 9.00
C LYS A 204 7.80 -25.53 7.89
N TYR A 205 6.67 -24.97 7.46
CA TYR A 205 5.72 -25.64 6.56
C TYR A 205 5.58 -24.92 5.22
N LEU A 206 6.38 -23.88 4.97
CA LEU A 206 6.34 -23.10 3.73
C LEU A 206 7.46 -23.53 2.79
N THR A 207 7.11 -23.84 1.54
CA THR A 207 8.08 -24.13 0.47
C THR A 207 7.75 -23.30 -0.75
N THR A 208 8.71 -22.51 -1.24
CA THR A 208 8.56 -21.70 -2.45
C THR A 208 9.21 -22.38 -3.64
N LYS A 209 8.50 -22.40 -4.77
CA LYS A 209 9.03 -22.88 -6.06
C LYS A 209 8.67 -21.89 -7.15
N LYS A 210 9.53 -21.79 -8.16
CA LYS A 210 9.17 -21.15 -9.43
C LYS A 210 8.24 -22.07 -10.21
N VAL A 211 7.14 -21.50 -10.67
CA VAL A 211 6.21 -22.16 -11.58
C VAL A 211 6.01 -21.27 -12.80
N GLN A 212 5.97 -21.91 -13.96
CA GLN A 212 5.65 -21.26 -15.23
C GLN A 212 4.23 -20.69 -15.13
N ALA A 213 4.15 -19.37 -14.96
CA ALA A 213 2.89 -18.65 -14.90
C ALA A 213 2.28 -18.47 -16.29
N ALA A 214 3.15 -18.30 -17.29
CA ALA A 214 2.73 -18.20 -18.67
C ALA A 214 3.87 -18.31 -19.68
N VAL A 215 3.50 -18.33 -20.96
CA VAL A 215 4.39 -18.13 -22.10
C VAL A 215 3.89 -16.91 -22.86
N ASN A 216 4.78 -15.95 -23.11
CA ASN A 216 4.52 -14.89 -24.07
C ASN A 216 4.44 -15.53 -25.46
N LYS A 217 3.23 -15.60 -26.03
CA LYS A 217 3.02 -16.24 -27.33
C LYS A 217 3.76 -15.56 -28.49
N ALA A 218 4.04 -14.26 -28.37
CA ALA A 218 4.71 -13.49 -29.42
C ALA A 218 6.24 -13.66 -29.40
N THR A 219 6.83 -13.80 -28.21
CA THR A 219 8.31 -13.90 -28.05
C THR A 219 8.79 -15.30 -27.69
N GLY A 220 7.89 -16.21 -27.29
CA GLY A 220 8.23 -17.50 -26.71
C GLY A 220 8.77 -17.44 -25.28
N GLU A 221 8.85 -16.25 -24.68
CA GLU A 221 9.42 -16.03 -23.35
C GLU A 221 8.57 -16.72 -22.27
N ILE A 222 9.23 -17.50 -21.41
CA ILE A 222 8.61 -18.14 -20.25
C ILE A 222 8.59 -17.14 -19.10
N ILE A 223 7.40 -16.87 -18.56
CA ILE A 223 7.22 -16.03 -17.39
C ILE A 223 7.02 -16.94 -16.20
N ASP A 224 8.02 -16.98 -15.32
CA ASP A 224 7.97 -17.71 -14.06
C ASP A 224 7.51 -16.81 -12.91
N MET A 225 6.77 -17.39 -11.97
CA MET A 225 6.39 -16.73 -10.72
C MET A 225 6.73 -17.63 -9.53
N ASP A 226 7.14 -16.99 -8.43
CA ASP A 226 7.31 -17.67 -7.16
C ASP A 226 5.92 -18.01 -6.59
N VAL A 227 5.74 -19.28 -6.23
CA VAL A 227 4.54 -19.77 -5.56
C VAL A 227 4.94 -20.55 -4.31
N THR A 228 4.39 -20.12 -3.18
CA THR A 228 4.64 -20.72 -1.88
C THR A 228 3.51 -21.66 -1.50
N THR A 229 3.86 -22.89 -1.16
CA THR A 229 2.93 -23.89 -0.64
C THR A 229 3.07 -24.01 0.86
N PHE A 230 1.95 -24.00 1.59
CA PHE A 230 1.88 -24.42 2.97
C PHE A 230 1.54 -25.92 3.05
N ALA A 231 2.36 -26.70 3.76
CA ALA A 231 2.14 -28.13 3.97
C ALA A 231 2.59 -28.56 5.39
N ASP A 232 1.64 -28.89 6.26
CA ASP A 232 1.89 -29.30 7.67
C ASP A 232 1.81 -30.81 7.91
N GLY A 233 1.77 -31.60 6.83
CA GLY A 233 1.58 -33.05 6.84
C GLY A 233 0.12 -33.50 6.90
N ALA A 234 -0.78 -32.68 7.47
CA ALA A 234 -2.22 -32.93 7.49
C ALA A 234 -2.96 -32.15 6.39
N ARG A 235 -2.42 -31.01 5.98
CA ARG A 235 -3.03 -30.03 5.08
C ARG A 235 -2.01 -29.61 4.04
N VAL A 236 -2.51 -29.31 2.85
CA VAL A 236 -1.72 -28.71 1.77
C VAL A 236 -2.55 -27.61 1.13
N MET A 237 -1.97 -26.43 0.99
CA MET A 237 -2.57 -25.33 0.26
C MET A 237 -1.49 -24.57 -0.50
N THR A 238 -1.77 -24.36 -1.79
CA THR A 238 -0.96 -23.54 -2.69
C THR A 238 -1.90 -22.47 -3.25
N PRO A 239 -1.63 -21.17 -3.06
CA PRO A 239 -2.34 -20.10 -3.76
C PRO A 239 -2.28 -20.29 -5.27
N ASP A 240 -3.32 -19.85 -5.97
CA ASP A 240 -3.30 -19.85 -7.45
C ASP A 240 -2.08 -19.02 -7.93
N VAL A 241 -1.52 -19.38 -9.08
CA VAL A 241 -0.42 -18.60 -9.67
C VAL A 241 -0.83 -17.14 -9.84
N GLY A 242 0.02 -16.21 -9.43
CA GLY A 242 -0.29 -14.78 -9.35
C GLY A 242 -0.99 -14.31 -8.07
N TRP A 243 -1.33 -15.23 -7.15
CA TRP A 243 -1.98 -14.94 -5.87
C TRP A 243 -1.15 -15.34 -4.64
N SER A 244 0.10 -15.77 -4.84
CA SER A 244 1.04 -16.14 -3.77
C SER A 244 1.71 -14.90 -3.14
N TYR A 245 0.91 -13.96 -2.65
CA TYR A 245 1.35 -12.75 -1.97
C TYR A 245 0.28 -12.30 -0.97
N ASN A 246 0.56 -11.25 -0.19
CA ASN A 246 -0.41 -10.64 0.71
C ASN A 246 -0.97 -9.35 0.10
N PRO A 247 -2.23 -9.33 -0.38
CA PRO A 247 -2.80 -8.12 -0.98
C PRO A 247 -2.90 -6.94 -0.01
N GLY A 248 -3.19 -7.21 1.27
CA GLY A 248 -3.22 -6.21 2.33
C GLY A 248 -1.84 -5.59 2.55
N SER A 249 -0.83 -6.40 2.87
CA SER A 249 0.53 -5.89 3.02
C SER A 249 1.05 -5.25 1.74
N ALA A 250 0.70 -5.77 0.57
CA ALA A 250 1.11 -5.19 -0.70
C ALA A 250 0.51 -3.80 -0.90
N ALA A 251 -0.67 -3.50 -0.34
CA ALA A 251 -1.31 -2.19 -0.33
C ALA A 251 -0.68 -1.18 0.66
N PHE A 252 -0.09 -1.65 1.77
CA PHE A 252 0.54 -0.77 2.79
C PHE A 252 2.08 -0.73 2.72
N GLY A 253 2.72 -1.70 2.05
CA GLY A 253 4.14 -1.74 1.72
C GLY A 253 4.46 -1.12 0.34
N LEU A 254 3.47 -0.47 -0.28
CA LEU A 254 3.54 0.14 -1.61
C LEU A 254 4.66 1.17 -1.71
N ASP A 255 4.81 2.03 -0.71
CA ASP A 255 5.62 3.24 -0.84
C ASP A 255 7.13 2.93 -1.04
N GLN A 256 7.66 1.91 -0.34
CA GLN A 256 9.07 1.50 -0.49
C GLN A 256 9.38 0.86 -1.85
N THR A 257 8.40 0.16 -2.43
CA THR A 257 8.63 -0.48 -3.74
C THR A 257 8.30 0.48 -4.88
N LEU A 258 7.35 1.39 -4.67
CA LEU A 258 7.03 2.47 -5.58
C LEU A 258 8.23 3.39 -5.76
N ILE A 259 8.93 3.77 -4.67
CA ILE A 259 10.09 4.66 -4.78
C ILE A 259 11.25 4.02 -5.54
N ARG A 260 11.50 2.71 -5.36
CA ARG A 260 12.51 1.97 -6.14
C ARG A 260 12.23 2.04 -7.64
N LYS A 261 10.97 1.88 -8.03
CA LYS A 261 10.54 2.00 -9.43
C LYS A 261 10.52 3.44 -9.92
N LEU A 262 10.20 4.39 -9.05
CA LEU A 262 10.21 5.80 -9.39
C LEU A 262 11.63 6.25 -9.77
N ILE A 263 12.66 5.74 -9.10
CA ILE A 263 14.06 5.99 -9.43
C ILE A 263 14.42 5.47 -10.84
N GLU A 264 13.78 4.38 -11.29
CA GLU A 264 13.98 3.82 -12.64
C GLU A 264 13.28 4.65 -13.75
N VAL A 265 12.29 5.48 -13.41
CA VAL A 265 11.60 6.36 -14.37
C VAL A 265 12.57 7.44 -14.84
N LYS A 266 12.92 7.45 -16.13
CA LYS A 266 13.93 8.39 -16.66
C LYS A 266 13.50 9.86 -16.68
N SER A 267 12.20 10.15 -16.79
CA SER A 267 11.69 11.53 -16.87
C SER A 267 11.56 12.17 -15.49
N PRO A 268 12.29 13.26 -15.19
CA PRO A 268 12.14 14.00 -13.93
C PRO A 268 10.72 14.56 -13.74
N GLN A 269 10.08 15.01 -14.81
CA GLN A 269 8.73 15.58 -14.77
C GLN A 269 7.68 14.53 -14.38
N LEU A 270 7.77 13.32 -14.95
CA LEU A 270 6.89 12.23 -14.56
C LEU A 270 7.12 11.78 -13.12
N ARG A 271 8.39 11.77 -12.66
CA ARG A 271 8.71 11.49 -11.26
C ARG A 271 8.04 12.50 -10.34
N GLU A 272 8.17 13.79 -10.64
CA GLU A 272 7.58 14.87 -9.86
C GLU A 272 6.04 14.79 -9.81
N MET A 273 5.38 14.49 -10.93
CA MET A 273 3.92 14.31 -10.96
C MET A 273 3.46 13.17 -10.04
N VAL A 274 4.17 12.04 -10.05
CA VAL A 274 3.86 10.89 -9.18
C VAL A 274 4.13 11.22 -7.72
N VAL A 275 5.25 11.89 -7.40
CA VAL A 275 5.54 12.36 -6.03
C VAL A 275 4.41 13.25 -5.52
N LYS A 276 3.98 14.22 -6.33
CA LYS A 276 2.92 15.17 -5.96
C LYS A 276 1.61 14.44 -5.69
N GLU A 277 1.19 13.54 -6.57
CA GLU A 277 -0.05 12.77 -6.37
C GLU A 277 0.01 11.94 -5.08
N MET A 278 1.14 11.28 -4.84
CA MET A 278 1.35 10.44 -3.68
C MET A 278 1.34 11.24 -2.37
N ASN A 279 2.03 12.39 -2.33
CA ASN A 279 2.07 13.26 -1.15
C ASN A 279 0.70 13.86 -0.83
N ASN A 280 -0.12 14.11 -1.86
CA ASN A 280 -1.45 14.68 -1.71
C ASN A 280 -2.58 13.65 -1.54
N SER A 281 -2.27 12.34 -1.53
CA SER A 281 -3.28 11.30 -1.27
C SER A 281 -3.94 11.48 0.10
N PRO A 282 -5.23 11.85 0.15
CA PRO A 282 -5.93 12.07 1.42
C PRO A 282 -5.96 10.82 2.30
N GLU A 283 -5.92 9.64 1.68
CA GLU A 283 -6.00 8.37 2.37
C GLU A 283 -4.69 7.97 3.03
N ARG A 284 -3.54 8.24 2.38
CA ARG A 284 -2.23 8.06 3.02
C ARG A 284 -2.09 8.97 4.24
N GLN A 285 -2.50 10.23 4.07
CA GLN A 285 -2.51 11.20 5.16
C GLN A 285 -3.44 10.75 6.31
N LEU A 286 -4.64 10.22 6.00
CA LEU A 286 -5.56 9.71 7.00
C LEU A 286 -5.04 8.46 7.72
N ALA A 287 -4.44 7.51 6.99
CA ALA A 287 -3.88 6.29 7.58
C ALA A 287 -2.78 6.62 8.58
N PHE A 288 -1.90 7.56 8.24
CA PHE A 288 -0.89 8.06 9.18
C PHE A 288 -1.54 8.75 10.38
N ARG A 289 -2.54 9.61 10.15
CA ARG A 289 -3.24 10.33 11.23
C ARG A 289 -3.82 9.39 12.28
N ILE A 290 -4.51 8.34 11.84
CA ILE A 290 -5.08 7.32 12.74
C ILE A 290 -3.97 6.60 13.51
N TRP A 291 -2.92 6.17 12.80
CA TRP A 291 -1.77 5.50 13.41
C TRP A 291 -1.07 6.36 14.46
N ALA A 292 -0.78 7.63 14.15
CA ALA A 292 -0.13 8.55 15.06
C ALA A 292 -0.98 8.81 16.31
N LYS A 293 -2.30 9.06 16.14
CA LYS A 293 -3.22 9.24 17.27
C LYS A 293 -3.24 8.02 18.20
N ASN A 294 -3.34 6.82 17.64
CA ASN A 294 -3.30 5.58 18.43
C ASN A 294 -1.99 5.43 19.23
N ILE A 295 -0.84 5.81 18.65
CA ILE A 295 0.45 5.76 19.35
C ILE A 295 0.50 6.76 20.49
N MET A 296 0.03 7.99 20.26
CA MET A 296 0.02 9.04 21.29
C MET A 296 -0.93 8.66 22.45
N GLU A 297 -2.11 8.11 22.15
CA GLU A 297 -3.08 7.66 23.15
C GLU A 297 -2.59 6.43 23.94
N SER A 298 -2.06 5.42 23.26
CA SER A 298 -1.60 4.19 23.91
C SER A 298 -0.23 4.32 24.58
N ARG A 299 0.55 5.33 24.20
CA ARG A 299 1.98 5.48 24.50
C ARG A 299 2.81 4.24 24.15
N ARG A 300 2.34 3.42 23.20
CA ARG A 300 3.03 2.20 22.73
C ARG A 300 3.56 2.42 21.31
N GLY A 301 4.79 2.92 21.24
CA GLY A 301 5.52 3.13 19.99
C GLY A 301 6.53 2.00 19.77
N GLY A 302 6.16 0.99 18.97
CA GLY A 302 7.06 -0.07 18.55
C GLY A 302 8.09 0.38 17.51
N ASN A 303 8.75 -0.59 16.86
CA ASN A 303 9.61 -0.33 15.69
C ASN A 303 8.80 -0.18 14.39
N ASP A 304 7.47 -0.10 14.47
CA ASP A 304 6.60 0.07 13.32
C ASP A 304 6.88 1.42 12.65
N ILE A 305 7.06 1.39 11.33
CA ILE A 305 7.38 2.54 10.50
C ILE A 305 6.18 2.86 9.61
N ARG A 306 5.83 4.13 9.50
CA ARG A 306 4.86 4.63 8.52
C ARG A 306 5.47 5.68 7.62
N THR A 307 5.12 5.61 6.34
CA THR A 307 5.51 6.63 5.39
C THR A 307 4.78 7.94 5.69
N LEU A 308 5.52 9.05 5.64
CA LEU A 308 4.97 10.40 5.64
C LEU A 308 4.73 10.90 4.22
N GLY A 309 5.68 10.64 3.32
CA GLY A 309 5.64 11.16 1.96
C GLY A 309 6.90 10.80 1.19
N PHE A 310 7.09 11.51 0.09
CA PHE A 310 8.18 11.35 -0.84
C PHE A 310 8.87 12.70 -1.06
N MET A 311 10.17 12.67 -1.22
CA MET A 311 10.98 13.85 -1.52
C MET A 311 10.68 14.33 -2.95
N SER A 312 10.49 15.64 -3.15
CA SER A 312 10.35 16.22 -4.50
C SER A 312 11.63 16.00 -5.31
N GLU A 313 11.51 16.09 -6.64
CA GLU A 313 12.65 15.92 -7.54
C GLU A 313 13.75 16.94 -7.26
N SER A 314 13.38 18.19 -7.02
CA SER A 314 14.31 19.29 -6.75
C SER A 314 15.01 19.16 -5.40
N VAL A 315 14.30 18.77 -4.33
CA VAL A 315 14.95 18.45 -3.04
C VAL A 315 15.88 17.26 -3.19
N ALA A 316 15.46 16.21 -3.90
CA ALA A 316 16.30 15.02 -4.09
C ALA A 316 17.60 15.32 -4.84
N ALA A 317 17.53 16.12 -5.91
CA ALA A 317 18.70 16.59 -6.63
C ALA A 317 19.61 17.45 -5.75
N ALA A 318 19.03 18.32 -4.91
CA ALA A 318 19.78 19.16 -3.98
C ALA A 318 20.52 18.33 -2.92
N VAL A 319 19.92 17.24 -2.42
CA VAL A 319 20.59 16.31 -1.50
C VAL A 319 21.73 15.58 -2.20
N GLU A 320 21.48 15.02 -3.38
CA GLU A 320 22.51 14.29 -4.14
C GLU A 320 23.73 15.16 -4.44
N GLN A 321 23.51 16.42 -4.84
CA GLN A 321 24.58 17.39 -5.07
C GLN A 321 25.43 17.65 -3.83
N ARG A 322 24.84 17.65 -2.63
CA ARG A 322 25.51 17.96 -1.36
C ARG A 322 26.17 16.74 -0.72
N THR A 323 25.66 15.55 -1.00
CA THR A 323 26.05 14.33 -0.29
C THR A 323 26.85 13.38 -1.17
N GLY A 324 26.79 13.54 -2.50
CA GLY A 324 27.41 12.66 -3.47
C GLY A 324 26.68 11.33 -3.67
N GLU A 325 25.56 11.12 -2.96
CA GLU A 325 24.74 9.90 -3.05
C GLU A 325 23.26 10.26 -3.30
N PRO A 326 22.56 9.52 -4.17
CA PRO A 326 21.13 9.74 -4.36
C PRO A 326 20.36 9.37 -3.07
N PRO A 327 19.45 10.24 -2.58
CA PRO A 327 18.64 9.93 -1.41
C PRO A 327 17.66 8.78 -1.68
N ALA A 328 17.16 8.15 -0.62
CA ALA A 328 16.13 7.12 -0.74
C ALA A 328 14.79 7.69 -1.23
N ARG A 329 14.58 9.00 -1.07
CA ARG A 329 13.40 9.77 -1.51
C ARG A 329 12.10 9.36 -0.81
N LEU A 330 12.15 8.47 0.18
CA LEU A 330 11.01 8.04 0.97
C LEU A 330 11.13 8.58 2.40
N LEU A 331 10.21 9.47 2.77
CA LEU A 331 10.12 10.03 4.11
C LEU A 331 9.26 9.11 4.98
N ALA A 332 9.80 8.62 6.10
CA ALA A 332 9.07 7.70 6.97
C ALA A 332 9.36 7.97 8.46
N MET A 333 8.45 7.61 9.36
CA MET A 333 8.60 7.84 10.80
C MET A 333 8.28 6.56 11.58
N SER A 334 9.07 6.26 12.61
CA SER A 334 8.75 5.15 13.52
C SER A 334 7.84 5.58 14.67
N GLY A 335 7.14 4.62 15.28
CA GLY A 335 6.34 4.89 16.48
C GLY A 335 7.17 5.45 17.63
N LYS A 336 8.42 5.01 17.78
CA LYS A 336 9.38 5.60 18.73
C LYS A 336 9.68 7.06 18.44
N ASN A 337 9.80 7.44 17.16
CA ASN A 337 10.01 8.84 16.80
C ASN A 337 8.79 9.70 17.12
N VAL A 338 7.56 9.16 16.95
CA VAL A 338 6.33 9.88 17.33
C VAL A 338 6.32 10.17 18.82
N LEU A 339 6.59 9.16 19.66
CA LEU A 339 6.67 9.33 21.10
C LEU A 339 7.83 10.23 21.55
N HIS A 340 8.96 10.17 20.85
CA HIS A 340 10.08 11.07 21.11
C HIS A 340 9.71 12.52 20.78
N ALA A 341 9.05 12.75 19.64
CA ALA A 341 8.56 14.08 19.26
C ALA A 341 7.60 14.64 20.33
N ASP A 342 6.70 13.78 20.83
CA ASP A 342 5.73 14.06 21.89
C ASP A 342 6.22 13.65 23.30
N SER A 343 7.49 13.92 23.61
CA SER A 343 8.09 13.55 24.90
C SER A 343 7.94 14.64 25.96
N ASP A 344 7.90 14.26 27.24
CA ASP A 344 7.80 15.19 28.37
C ASP A 344 8.90 16.26 28.34
N LYS A 345 10.09 15.90 27.88
CA LYS A 345 11.20 16.84 27.70
C LYS A 345 10.83 17.96 26.72
N HIS A 346 10.28 17.63 25.55
CA HIS A 346 9.91 18.65 24.57
C HIS A 346 8.72 19.49 25.01
N HIS A 347 7.83 18.92 25.82
CA HIS A 347 6.76 19.67 26.49
C HIS A 347 7.33 20.65 27.52
N GLN A 348 8.32 20.24 28.32
CA GLN A 348 9.02 21.10 29.28
C GLN A 348 9.81 22.22 28.58
N ASP A 349 10.45 21.90 27.46
CA ASP A 349 11.23 22.85 26.65
C ASP A 349 10.33 23.74 25.75
N ASP A 350 9.01 23.56 25.79
CA ASP A 350 7.99 24.25 24.98
C ASP A 350 8.17 24.13 23.45
N ILE A 351 8.85 23.07 23.01
CA ILE A 351 9.10 22.78 21.58
C ILE A 351 8.30 21.60 21.03
N ALA A 352 7.51 20.93 21.86
CA ALA A 352 6.64 19.84 21.42
C ALA A 352 5.60 20.33 20.40
N LEU A 353 5.30 19.52 19.39
CA LEU A 353 4.19 19.76 18.48
C LEU A 353 2.86 19.44 19.17
N HIS A 354 1.79 20.12 18.79
CA HIS A 354 0.46 19.72 19.22
C HIS A 354 0.12 18.33 18.66
N PRO A 355 -0.57 17.44 19.39
CA PRO A 355 -0.92 16.10 18.91
C PRO A 355 -1.65 16.09 17.57
N ASP A 356 -2.51 17.09 17.32
CA ASP A 356 -3.18 17.22 16.02
C ASP A 356 -2.21 17.56 14.89
N ASP A 357 -1.18 18.39 15.12
CA ASP A 357 -0.17 18.71 14.12
C ASP A 357 0.74 17.50 13.84
N LEU A 358 1.10 16.73 14.88
CA LEU A 358 1.80 15.46 14.72
C LEU A 358 1.02 14.49 13.82
N ALA A 359 -0.30 14.42 13.99
CA ALA A 359 -1.16 13.58 13.17
C ALA A 359 -1.34 14.10 11.72
N LEU A 360 -0.91 15.34 11.44
CA LEU A 360 -0.98 16.02 10.15
C LEU A 360 0.38 16.11 9.43
N LEU A 361 1.46 15.53 9.99
CA LEU A 361 2.80 15.57 9.39
C LEU A 361 2.84 15.24 7.89
N PRO A 362 2.15 14.21 7.35
CA PRO A 362 2.12 13.94 5.91
C PRO A 362 1.60 15.10 5.06
N SER A 363 0.49 15.73 5.47
CA SER A 363 -0.08 16.89 4.76
C SER A 363 0.81 18.12 4.88
N LEU A 364 1.44 18.32 6.04
CA LEU A 364 2.37 19.43 6.26
C LEU A 364 3.62 19.27 5.39
N LEU A 365 4.15 18.05 5.26
CA LEU A 365 5.28 17.74 4.38
C LEU A 365 4.95 17.81 2.89
N ALA A 366 3.69 17.60 2.51
CA ALA A 366 3.25 17.78 1.13
C ALA A 366 3.25 19.27 0.71
N HIS A 367 3.16 20.18 1.68
CA HIS A 367 3.06 21.62 1.48
C HIS A 367 3.95 22.41 2.47
N PRO A 368 5.28 22.24 2.41
CA PRO A 368 6.17 23.01 3.28
C PRO A 368 6.19 24.48 2.87
N GLU A 369 6.42 25.37 3.84
CA GLU A 369 6.68 26.78 3.60
C GLU A 369 8.07 26.98 2.99
N ALA A 370 9.05 26.22 3.52
CA ALA A 370 10.42 26.16 3.02
C ALA A 370 11.05 24.79 3.25
N VAL A 371 12.05 24.46 2.43
CA VAL A 371 12.96 23.34 2.66
C VAL A 371 14.38 23.90 2.79
N LEU A 372 15.04 23.56 3.89
CA LEU A 372 16.39 24.02 4.22
C LEU A 372 17.37 22.84 4.30
N TRP A 373 18.64 23.12 4.03
CA TRP A 373 19.75 22.24 4.36
C TRP A 373 20.48 22.77 5.61
N ASP A 374 20.58 21.94 6.63
CA ASP A 374 21.38 22.19 7.82
C ASP A 374 22.84 21.79 7.56
N LYS A 375 23.74 22.78 7.46
CA LYS A 375 25.16 22.53 7.22
C LYS A 375 25.88 21.98 8.46
N VAL A 376 25.33 22.21 9.65
CA VAL A 376 25.90 21.76 10.92
C VAL A 376 25.58 20.28 11.15
N HIS A 377 24.31 19.92 11.01
CA HIS A 377 23.85 18.55 11.26
C HIS A 377 23.80 17.68 10.00
N ARG A 378 24.05 18.27 8.82
CA ARG A 378 24.03 17.60 7.50
C ARG A 378 22.70 16.89 7.25
N ASN A 379 21.60 17.59 7.50
CA ASN A 379 20.26 17.07 7.30
C ASN A 379 19.35 18.08 6.59
N LEU A 380 18.23 17.59 6.06
CA LEU A 380 17.16 18.41 5.54
C LEU A 380 16.26 18.86 6.68
N MET A 381 15.73 20.08 6.57
CA MET A 381 14.65 20.57 7.42
C MET A 381 13.50 21.04 6.55
N TYR A 382 12.34 20.40 6.70
CA TYR A 382 11.09 20.90 6.16
C TYR A 382 10.48 21.85 7.18
N ILE A 383 10.23 23.09 6.76
CA ILE A 383 9.62 24.11 7.59
C ILE A 383 8.15 24.20 7.21
N VAL A 384 7.29 24.05 8.21
CA VAL A 384 5.84 23.96 8.02
C VAL A 384 5.14 24.91 8.97
N GLU A 385 3.99 25.41 8.54
CA GLU A 385 3.09 26.18 9.37
C GLU A 385 2.15 25.23 10.13
N THR A 386 2.05 25.44 11.43
CA THR A 386 1.19 24.69 12.35
C THR A 386 0.25 25.66 13.04
N LYS A 387 -0.75 25.13 13.75
CA LYS A 387 -1.74 25.97 14.44
C LYS A 387 -1.11 26.97 15.41
N ASP A 388 -0.02 26.57 16.06
CA ASP A 388 0.63 27.34 17.11
C ASP A 388 1.94 28.00 16.64
N GLY A 389 2.15 28.12 15.32
CA GLY A 389 3.29 28.80 14.70
C GLY A 389 4.11 27.91 13.78
N THR A 390 5.42 28.11 13.76
CA THR A 390 6.32 27.41 12.83
C THR A 390 6.90 26.13 13.45
N ALA A 391 6.96 25.08 12.65
CA ALA A 391 7.63 23.83 13.02
C ALA A 391 8.68 23.43 12.00
N LYS A 392 9.70 22.73 12.49
CA LYS A 392 10.70 22.07 11.66
C LYS A 392 10.56 20.56 11.77
N ILE A 393 10.66 19.88 10.63
CA ILE A 393 10.72 18.43 10.53
C ILE A 393 12.09 18.09 9.95
N ALA A 394 12.95 17.51 10.78
CA ALA A 394 14.31 17.17 10.40
C ALA A 394 14.38 15.75 9.79
N VAL A 395 15.06 15.66 8.64
CA VAL A 395 15.18 14.46 7.82
C VAL A 395 16.64 14.24 7.49
N ASN A 396 17.20 13.13 7.97
CA ASN A 396 18.58 12.76 7.66
C ASN A 396 18.63 12.11 6.27
N ALA A 397 19.35 12.73 5.34
CA ALA A 397 19.50 12.22 3.98
C ALA A 397 20.95 12.48 3.47
N PRO A 398 21.77 11.44 3.16
CA PRO A 398 21.46 10.00 3.23
C PRO A 398 21.57 9.45 4.67
N TYR A 399 20.81 8.38 4.94
CA TYR A 399 20.69 7.79 6.28
C TYR A 399 21.86 6.81 6.62
N GLY A 400 22.33 6.79 7.87
CA GLY A 400 23.27 5.78 8.43
C GLY A 400 22.67 4.85 9.51
N ILE A 401 21.78 3.90 9.16
CA ILE A 401 21.20 2.88 10.09
C ILE A 401 22.00 1.61 9.82
N LYS A 402 22.68 1.09 10.85
CA LYS A 402 23.45 -0.17 10.75
C LYS A 402 22.57 -1.44 10.81
N ARG A 403 21.23 -1.34 10.92
CA ARG A 403 20.35 -2.46 11.33
C ARG A 403 19.01 -2.61 10.59
N GLN A 404 18.74 -1.89 9.50
CA GLN A 404 17.60 -2.18 8.62
C GLN A 404 18.11 -2.39 7.20
N PRO A 405 17.78 -3.53 6.56
CA PRO A 405 18.22 -3.84 5.20
C PRO A 405 17.58 -2.93 4.14
N ASP A 406 16.55 -2.15 4.48
CA ASP A 406 15.85 -1.25 3.57
C ASP A 406 16.21 0.22 3.87
N LYS A 407 16.89 0.88 2.91
CA LYS A 407 17.28 2.29 2.95
C LYS A 407 16.04 3.20 2.84
N LEU A 408 15.47 3.63 3.96
CA LEU A 408 14.44 4.69 3.99
C LEU A 408 15.02 5.94 4.65
N ASP A 409 14.58 7.13 4.21
CA ASP A 409 14.91 8.38 4.90
C ASP A 409 13.96 8.47 6.12
N VAL A 410 14.42 7.98 7.27
CA VAL A 410 13.64 8.01 8.51
C VAL A 410 13.71 9.41 9.11
N VAL A 411 12.55 10.02 9.33
CA VAL A 411 12.34 11.29 10.02
C VAL A 411 12.93 11.20 11.42
N ILE A 412 13.91 12.08 11.66
CA ILE A 412 14.46 12.26 12.99
C ILE A 412 14.04 13.65 13.44
N ASN A 413 12.92 13.63 14.15
CA ASN A 413 12.36 14.67 14.99
C ASN A 413 11.60 15.80 14.30
N ALA A 414 10.47 16.15 14.90
CA ALA A 414 9.61 17.25 14.50
C ALA A 414 9.27 18.09 15.73
N TYR A 415 9.60 19.38 15.69
CA TYR A 415 9.45 20.31 16.82
C TYR A 415 9.05 21.69 16.34
N ARG A 416 8.43 22.45 17.23
CA ARG A 416 8.27 23.89 17.06
C ARG A 416 9.62 24.59 17.02
N VAL A 417 9.70 25.65 16.25
CA VAL A 417 10.89 26.50 16.12
C VAL A 417 10.45 27.92 15.81
N SER A 418 11.16 28.92 16.35
CA SER A 418 10.87 30.31 15.99
C SER A 418 11.39 30.62 14.58
N LYS A 419 10.62 31.40 13.80
CA LYS A 419 11.08 31.91 12.50
C LYS A 419 12.38 32.69 12.61
N HIS A 420 12.51 33.50 13.67
CA HIS A 420 13.71 34.27 13.95
C HIS A 420 14.97 33.39 14.05
N THR A 421 14.87 32.23 14.71
CA THR A 421 15.99 31.26 14.79
C THR A 421 16.36 30.70 13.42
N LEU A 422 15.39 30.49 12.53
CA LEU A 422 15.64 30.00 11.16
C LEU A 422 16.32 31.10 10.31
N GLU A 423 15.82 32.32 10.37
CA GLU A 423 16.40 33.49 9.68
C GLU A 423 17.84 33.77 10.15
N ASP A 424 18.08 33.72 11.46
CA ASP A 424 19.43 33.86 12.04
C ASP A 424 20.36 32.74 11.58
N GLY A 425 19.85 31.51 11.49
CA GLY A 425 20.62 30.40 10.96
C GLY A 425 21.00 30.58 9.49
N ILE A 426 20.13 31.18 8.67
CA ILE A 426 20.43 31.51 7.27
C ILE A 426 21.45 32.65 7.20
N ARG A 427 21.22 33.76 7.92
CA ARG A 427 22.16 34.90 7.97
C ARG A 427 23.53 34.48 8.47
N GLY A 428 23.58 33.57 9.45
CA GLY A 428 24.80 32.98 9.99
C GLY A 428 25.39 31.85 9.15
N ASN A 429 24.88 31.58 7.94
CA ASN A 429 25.34 30.52 7.03
C ASN A 429 25.33 29.10 7.63
N LYS A 430 24.51 28.88 8.67
CA LYS A 430 24.25 27.54 9.24
C LYS A 430 23.23 26.78 8.41
N PHE A 431 22.24 27.50 7.87
CA PHE A 431 21.18 26.95 7.05
C PHE A 431 21.25 27.51 5.63
N GLU A 432 20.88 26.69 4.66
CA GLU A 432 20.75 27.06 3.26
C GLU A 432 19.33 26.80 2.78
N LEU A 433 18.70 27.79 2.16
CA LEU A 433 17.37 27.64 1.58
C LEU A 433 17.47 26.85 0.26
N LEU A 434 16.76 25.73 0.19
CA LEU A 434 16.67 24.89 -1.02
C LEU A 434 15.41 25.20 -1.82
N GLU A 435 14.27 25.34 -1.14
CA GLU A 435 12.97 25.61 -1.74
C GLU A 435 12.11 26.49 -0.84
N GLY A 436 11.16 27.21 -1.44
CA GLY A 436 10.17 28.02 -0.71
C GLY A 436 10.72 29.34 -0.18
N LYS A 437 10.15 29.83 0.91
CA LYS A 437 10.50 31.10 1.56
C LYS A 437 10.18 31.02 3.06
N LEU A 438 10.85 31.84 3.87
CA LEU A 438 10.62 31.93 5.32
C LEU A 438 9.97 33.26 5.72
#